data_AF-A0A935MUU9-F1
#
_entry.id   AF-A0A935MUU9-F1
#
_cell.length_a   1.000
_cell.length_b   1.000
_cell.length_c   1.000
_cell.angle_alpha   90.00
_cell.angle_beta   90.00
_cell.angle_gamma   90.00
#
_symmetry.space_group_name_H-M   'P 1'
#
loop_
_entity.id
_entity.type
_entity.pdbx_description
1 polymer ?
#
loop_
_entity_poly.entity_id
_entity_poly.type
_entity_poly.pdbx_seq_one_letter_code
_entity_poly.pdbx_strand_id
1 'polypeptide(L)'
;MKFRTKTILGVALIEGILLAVLGASLLGQMKDSNEDEINRRANVTARLLSASARDAMVGYDLATIDSIASDLIATREVTYIRFLDTAQRTMVERGALPVGKFVADERIDTVSDGRFDKELDVTIAGTSFGRIQFGIDVAPFQQILANTRQWTISISLLEMALVAFFSLFLGTYLTRQLTALRDASLAISGGQRGHRLTVSGNDELA
;
A
#
# COMPACT_ATOMS: atom_id res chain seq x y z
N MET A 1 -22.88 -32.32 -8.59
CA MET A 1 -21.44 -32.12 -8.26
C MET A 1 -21.01 -33.15 -7.23
N LYS A 2 -19.84 -33.79 -7.43
CA LYS A 2 -19.28 -34.74 -6.45
C LYS A 2 -18.94 -33.99 -5.14
N PHE A 3 -19.12 -34.64 -3.98
CA PHE A 3 -18.88 -34.05 -2.66
C PHE A 3 -17.51 -33.37 -2.56
N ARG A 4 -16.47 -33.99 -3.14
CA ARG A 4 -15.10 -33.47 -3.27
C ARG A 4 -15.02 -32.05 -3.85
N THR A 5 -15.77 -31.75 -4.91
CA THR A 5 -15.72 -30.42 -5.56
C THR A 5 -16.35 -29.36 -4.67
N LYS A 6 -17.39 -29.70 -3.90
CA LYS A 6 -18.04 -28.77 -2.98
C LYS A 6 -17.13 -28.38 -1.81
N THR A 7 -16.39 -29.34 -1.25
CA THR A 7 -15.45 -29.08 -0.15
C THR A 7 -14.26 -28.24 -0.60
N ILE A 8 -13.66 -28.56 -1.76
CA ILE A 8 -12.56 -27.78 -2.33
C ILE A 8 -12.98 -26.34 -2.60
N LEU A 9 -14.15 -26.15 -3.22
CA LEU A 9 -14.66 -24.80 -3.52
C LEU A 9 -14.99 -24.01 -2.25
N GLY A 10 -15.53 -24.69 -1.23
CA GLY A 10 -15.81 -24.06 0.07
C GLY A 10 -14.55 -23.55 0.77
N VAL A 11 -13.50 -24.39 0.85
CA VAL A 11 -12.21 -23.99 1.44
C VAL A 11 -11.58 -22.85 0.63
N ALA A 12 -11.53 -22.97 -0.70
CA ALA A 12 -10.95 -21.94 -1.56
C ALA A 12 -11.71 -20.59 -1.47
N LEU A 13 -13.03 -20.61 -1.27
CA LEU A 13 -13.82 -19.41 -1.10
C LEU A 13 -13.49 -18.69 0.22
N ILE A 14 -13.46 -19.44 1.33
CA ILE A 14 -13.14 -18.89 2.66
C ILE A 14 -11.72 -18.31 2.64
N GLU A 15 -10.77 -19.05 2.08
CA GLU A 15 -9.39 -18.60 1.94
C GLU A 15 -9.28 -17.35 1.06
N GLY A 16 -9.93 -17.34 -0.10
CA GLY A 16 -9.91 -16.18 -0.99
C GLY A 16 -10.45 -14.92 -0.33
N ILE A 17 -11.50 -15.04 0.49
CA ILE A 17 -12.04 -13.92 1.28
C ILE A 17 -11.02 -13.48 2.33
N LEU A 18 -10.42 -14.42 3.06
CA LEU A 18 -9.43 -14.13 4.09
C LEU A 18 -8.23 -13.38 3.51
N LEU A 19 -7.68 -13.84 2.39
CA LEU A 19 -6.55 -13.20 1.71
C LEU A 19 -6.91 -11.83 1.16
N ALA A 20 -8.12 -11.65 0.62
CA ALA A 20 -8.58 -10.35 0.17
C ALA A 20 -8.66 -9.35 1.32
N VAL A 21 -9.21 -9.76 2.47
CA VAL A 21 -9.31 -8.92 3.67
C VAL A 21 -7.92 -8.58 4.23
N LEU A 22 -7.04 -9.57 4.36
CA LEU A 22 -5.67 -9.38 4.85
C LEU A 22 -4.86 -8.46 3.93
N GLY A 23 -4.91 -8.72 2.62
CA GLY A 23 -4.20 -7.91 1.63
C GLY A 23 -4.70 -6.47 1.60
N ALA A 24 -6.01 -6.25 1.64
CA ALA A 24 -6.60 -4.91 1.71
C ALA A 24 -6.23 -4.20 3.02
N SER A 25 -6.28 -4.89 4.16
CA SER A 25 -5.93 -4.33 5.47
C SER A 25 -4.46 -3.93 5.54
N LEU A 26 -3.54 -4.78 5.06
CA LEU A 26 -2.11 -4.50 5.06
C LEU A 26 -1.77 -3.31 4.17
N LEU A 27 -2.29 -3.30 2.93
CA LEU A 27 -2.05 -2.21 1.99
C LEU A 27 -2.66 -0.88 2.48
N GLY A 28 -3.84 -0.94 3.11
CA GLY A 28 -4.49 0.21 3.73
C GLY A 28 -3.64 0.80 4.85
N GLN A 29 -3.25 -0.01 5.83
CA GLN A 29 -2.39 0.45 6.93
C GLN A 29 -1.05 1.01 6.45
N MET A 30 -0.45 0.40 5.43
CA MET A 30 0.80 0.89 4.83
C MET A 30 0.60 2.25 4.15
N LYS A 31 -0.52 2.43 3.43
CA LYS A 31 -0.88 3.72 2.82
C LYS A 31 -1.05 4.79 3.91
N ASP A 32 -1.86 4.51 4.92
CA ASP A 32 -2.18 5.48 5.98
C ASP A 32 -0.93 5.87 6.76
N SER A 33 -0.09 4.89 7.14
CA SER A 33 1.15 5.16 7.87
C SER A 33 2.16 5.99 7.06
N ASN A 34 2.26 5.72 5.75
CA ASN A 34 3.11 6.52 4.86
C ASN A 34 2.57 7.94 4.70
N GLU A 35 1.24 8.09 4.62
CA GLU A 35 0.59 9.40 4.51
C GLU A 35 0.81 10.25 5.75
N ASP A 36 0.65 9.67 6.94
CA ASP A 36 0.95 10.35 8.20
C ASP A 36 2.42 10.77 8.29
N GLU A 37 3.35 9.90 7.89
CA GLU A 37 4.79 10.19 7.93
C GLU A 37 5.19 11.29 6.93
N ILE A 38 4.67 11.27 5.71
CA ILE A 38 4.92 12.32 4.71
C ILE A 38 4.34 13.65 5.19
N ASN A 39 3.10 13.67 5.70
CA ASN A 39 2.51 14.87 6.27
C ASN A 39 3.33 15.41 7.45
N ARG A 40 3.80 14.53 8.33
CA ARG A 40 4.66 14.91 9.46
C ARG A 40 5.96 15.53 8.99
N ARG A 41 6.64 14.93 8.01
CA ARG A 41 7.86 15.45 7.40
C ARG A 41 7.64 16.80 6.73
N ALA A 42 6.57 16.94 5.95
CA ALA A 42 6.20 18.20 5.30
C ALA A 42 6.00 19.31 6.34
N ASN A 43 5.29 19.02 7.42
CA ASN A 43 5.02 19.98 8.49
C ASN A 43 6.29 20.38 9.25
N VAL A 44 7.19 19.43 9.56
CA VAL A 44 8.47 19.74 10.21
C VAL A 44 9.36 20.58 9.29
N THR A 45 9.47 20.18 8.03
CA THR A 45 10.24 20.92 7.00
C THR A 45 9.70 22.34 6.86
N ALA A 46 8.38 22.51 6.73
CA ALA A 46 7.75 23.81 6.64
C ALA A 46 8.08 24.70 7.85
N ARG A 47 8.01 24.16 9.07
CA ARG A 47 8.33 24.92 10.29
C ARG A 47 9.81 25.35 10.35
N LEU A 48 10.73 24.44 10.04
CA LEU A 48 12.17 24.74 10.04
C LEU A 48 12.53 25.74 8.93
N LEU A 49 11.92 25.59 7.77
CA LEU A 49 12.11 26.46 6.63
C LEU A 49 11.54 27.86 6.88
N SER A 50 10.34 27.95 7.48
CA SER A 50 9.77 29.20 7.95
C SER A 50 10.73 29.90 8.91
N ALA A 51 11.19 29.20 9.94
CA ALA A 51 12.04 29.77 10.98
C ALA A 51 13.40 30.23 10.45
N SER A 52 14.00 29.49 9.51
CA SER A 52 15.31 29.81 8.95
C SER A 52 15.27 30.90 7.87
N ALA A 53 14.24 30.91 7.02
CA ALA A 53 14.13 31.87 5.93
C ALA A 53 13.46 33.19 6.33
N ARG A 54 12.76 33.23 7.48
CA ARG A 54 11.97 34.38 7.95
C ARG A 54 12.75 35.70 7.91
N ASP A 55 13.89 35.78 8.58
CA ASP A 55 14.64 37.04 8.69
C ASP A 55 15.22 37.47 7.34
N ALA A 56 15.68 36.50 6.54
CA ALA A 56 16.17 36.75 5.19
C ALA A 56 15.07 37.24 4.24
N MET A 57 13.85 36.70 4.34
CA MET A 57 12.70 37.17 3.57
C MET A 57 12.28 38.60 3.97
N VAL A 58 12.25 38.91 5.26
CA VAL A 58 11.94 40.26 5.76
C VAL A 58 12.98 41.28 5.28
N GLY A 59 14.25 40.91 5.37
CA GLY A 59 15.37 41.75 4.93
C GLY A 59 15.55 41.79 3.42
N TYR A 60 14.77 41.01 2.66
CA TYR A 60 14.93 40.83 1.21
C TYR A 60 16.36 40.38 0.82
N ASP A 61 17.01 39.61 1.69
CA ASP A 61 18.37 39.08 1.50
C ASP A 61 18.33 37.86 0.57
N LEU A 62 18.32 38.14 -0.73
CA LEU A 62 18.25 37.12 -1.77
C LEU A 62 19.41 36.12 -1.72
N ALA A 63 20.60 36.53 -1.25
CA ALA A 63 21.76 35.65 -1.17
C ALA A 63 21.56 34.58 -0.08
N THR A 64 21.06 34.98 1.10
CA THR A 64 20.76 34.05 2.18
C THR A 64 19.60 33.13 1.82
N ILE A 65 18.53 33.65 1.20
CA ILE A 65 17.41 32.83 0.72
C ILE A 65 17.91 31.79 -0.31
N ASP A 66 18.80 32.19 -1.21
CA ASP A 66 19.36 31.30 -2.22
C ASP A 66 20.23 30.18 -1.63
N SER A 67 21.00 30.49 -0.60
CA SER A 67 21.77 29.48 0.15
C SER A 67 20.84 28.46 0.80
N ILE A 68 19.80 28.94 1.52
CA ILE A 68 18.82 28.05 2.18
C ILE A 68 18.10 27.18 1.15
N ALA A 69 17.69 27.77 0.02
CA ALA A 69 17.05 27.04 -1.08
C ALA A 69 17.97 25.95 -1.64
N SER A 70 19.24 26.28 -1.85
CA SER A 70 20.24 25.36 -2.41
C SER A 70 20.58 24.22 -1.45
N ASP A 71 20.73 24.53 -0.16
CA ASP A 71 20.98 23.54 0.89
C ASP A 71 19.80 22.57 1.04
N LEU A 72 18.57 23.06 0.95
CA LEU A 72 17.38 22.21 1.02
C LEU A 72 17.24 21.29 -0.19
N ILE A 73 17.54 21.78 -1.40
CA ILE A 73 17.56 20.91 -2.60
C ILE A 73 18.68 19.87 -2.51
N ALA A 74 19.81 20.22 -1.88
CA ALA A 74 20.94 19.30 -1.71
C ALA A 74 20.61 18.11 -0.79
N THR A 75 19.62 18.21 0.10
CA THR A 75 19.15 17.06 0.91
C THR A 75 18.49 15.98 0.08
N ARG A 76 18.01 16.33 -1.13
CA ARG A 76 17.18 15.47 -2.01
C ARG A 76 15.84 15.05 -1.43
N GLU A 77 15.43 15.62 -0.29
CA GLU A 77 14.09 15.40 0.27
C GLU A 77 13.04 16.27 -0.43
N VAL A 78 13.48 17.41 -0.97
CA VAL A 78 12.64 18.39 -1.65
C VAL A 78 13.06 18.49 -3.12
N THR A 79 12.08 18.40 -4.03
CA THR A 79 12.31 18.43 -5.48
C THR A 79 12.46 19.84 -6.02
N TYR A 80 11.72 20.78 -5.43
CA TYR A 80 11.80 22.20 -5.77
C TYR A 80 11.39 23.04 -4.58
N ILE A 81 11.85 24.29 -4.60
CA ILE A 81 11.45 25.32 -3.65
C ILE A 81 11.35 26.66 -4.36
N ARG A 82 10.36 27.45 -3.97
CA ARG A 82 10.09 28.79 -4.48
C ARG A 82 9.73 29.70 -3.31
N PHE A 83 10.44 30.81 -3.21
CA PHE A 83 10.16 31.89 -2.27
C PHE A 83 9.46 33.03 -2.99
N LEU A 84 8.34 33.49 -2.45
CA LEU A 84 7.49 34.54 -2.98
C LEU A 84 7.40 35.68 -1.96
N ASP A 85 7.48 36.92 -2.45
CA ASP A 85 7.16 38.11 -1.66
C ASP A 85 5.63 38.23 -1.45
N THR A 86 5.24 39.15 -0.57
CA THR A 86 3.86 39.63 -0.34
C THR A 86 3.08 39.94 -1.62
N ALA A 87 3.76 40.46 -2.66
CA ALA A 87 3.17 40.73 -3.97
C ALA A 87 3.11 39.52 -4.92
N GLN A 88 3.40 38.30 -4.44
CA GLN A 88 3.50 37.07 -5.23
C GLN A 88 4.57 37.12 -6.33
N ARG A 89 5.59 37.96 -6.14
CA ARG A 89 6.78 37.96 -6.99
C ARG A 89 7.79 36.96 -6.47
N THR A 90 8.35 36.18 -7.39
CA THR A 90 9.47 35.29 -7.08
C THR A 90 10.66 36.07 -6.56
N MET A 91 11.16 35.66 -5.39
CA MET A 91 12.43 36.10 -4.83
C MET A 91 13.54 35.13 -5.27
N VAL A 92 13.34 33.84 -5.02
CA VAL A 92 14.29 32.77 -5.33
C VAL A 92 13.54 31.50 -5.72
N GLU A 93 14.08 30.79 -6.70
CA GLU A 93 13.58 29.48 -7.16
C GLU A 93 14.75 28.52 -7.38
N ARG A 94 14.58 27.27 -6.92
CA ARG A 94 15.54 26.17 -7.10
C ARG A 94 14.83 24.85 -7.33
N GLY A 95 15.49 23.95 -8.06
CA GLY A 95 15.01 22.61 -8.34
C GLY A 95 14.06 22.51 -9.55
N ALA A 96 13.35 21.40 -9.64
CA ALA A 96 12.48 21.07 -10.77
C ALA A 96 11.04 21.56 -10.52
N LEU A 97 10.80 22.85 -10.72
CA LEU A 97 9.50 23.47 -10.50
C LEU A 97 8.38 22.83 -11.35
N PRO A 98 7.13 22.82 -10.87
CA PRO A 98 6.01 22.27 -11.61
C PRO A 98 5.73 23.09 -12.88
N VAL A 99 5.42 22.39 -13.98
CA VAL A 99 5.04 23.00 -15.26
C VAL A 99 3.54 23.31 -15.20
N GLY A 100 3.18 24.51 -14.75
CA GLY A 100 1.78 24.93 -14.67
C GLY A 100 1.48 25.82 -13.46
N LYS A 101 0.19 25.93 -13.13
CA LYS A 101 -0.23 26.60 -11.89
C LYS A 101 0.10 25.70 -10.70
N PHE A 102 0.77 26.27 -9.71
CA PHE A 102 0.96 25.61 -8.43
C PHE A 102 -0.40 25.37 -7.76
N VAL A 103 -0.62 24.15 -7.28
CA VAL A 103 -1.79 23.75 -6.49
C VAL A 103 -1.26 22.95 -5.32
N ALA A 104 -1.49 23.44 -4.10
CA ALA A 104 -1.06 22.71 -2.91
C ALA A 104 -1.91 21.44 -2.75
N ASP A 105 -1.26 20.34 -2.38
CA ASP A 105 -1.92 19.08 -2.10
C ASP A 105 -2.39 19.04 -0.65
N GLU A 106 -3.63 18.63 -0.45
CA GLU A 106 -4.19 18.35 0.88
C GLU A 106 -3.96 16.90 1.29
N ARG A 107 -3.99 15.97 0.33
CA ARG A 107 -3.92 14.53 0.54
C ARG A 107 -2.98 13.87 -0.46
N ILE A 108 -2.37 12.77 -0.06
CA ILE A 108 -1.41 12.07 -0.94
C ILE A 108 -2.13 11.27 -2.02
N ASP A 109 -3.37 10.85 -1.78
CA ASP A 109 -4.16 10.08 -2.75
C ASP A 109 -4.67 10.91 -3.94
N THR A 110 -4.61 12.24 -3.85
CA THR A 110 -4.92 13.15 -4.96
C THR A 110 -3.68 13.55 -5.77
N VAL A 111 -2.48 13.17 -5.32
CA VAL A 111 -1.22 13.46 -6.01
C VAL A 111 -1.15 12.67 -7.31
N SER A 112 -1.01 13.39 -8.42
CA SER A 112 -0.98 12.79 -9.77
C SER A 112 0.38 12.89 -10.46
N ASP A 113 1.24 13.80 -10.01
CA ASP A 113 2.55 14.10 -10.61
C ASP A 113 3.72 13.50 -9.83
N GLY A 114 3.42 12.70 -8.80
CA GLY A 114 4.42 12.05 -7.94
C GLY A 114 5.08 12.99 -6.93
N ARG A 115 4.54 14.20 -6.74
CA ARG A 115 5.08 15.20 -5.82
C ARG A 115 4.00 15.64 -4.86
N PHE A 116 4.37 15.85 -3.61
CA PHE A 116 3.45 16.40 -2.62
C PHE A 116 3.77 17.86 -2.40
N ASP A 117 2.93 18.73 -2.97
CA ASP A 117 3.11 20.17 -3.01
C ASP A 117 2.52 20.85 -1.77
N LYS A 118 3.32 21.69 -1.10
CA LYS A 118 2.89 22.48 0.05
C LYS A 118 3.20 23.95 -0.11
N GLU A 119 2.27 24.77 0.37
CA GLU A 119 2.41 26.21 0.50
C GLU A 119 2.38 26.59 1.99
N LEU A 120 3.26 27.52 2.35
CA LEU A 120 3.40 28.05 3.69
C LEU A 120 3.41 29.58 3.63
N ASP A 121 2.64 30.21 4.51
CA ASP A 121 2.72 31.64 4.77
C ASP A 121 3.83 31.96 5.78
N VAL A 122 4.68 32.93 5.45
CA VAL A 122 5.70 33.47 6.36
C VAL A 122 5.13 34.70 7.05
N THR A 123 4.80 34.57 8.33
CA THR A 123 4.16 35.64 9.11
C THR A 123 4.99 36.02 10.35
N ILE A 124 4.99 37.31 10.69
CA ILE A 124 5.63 37.88 11.88
C ILE A 124 4.63 38.75 12.61
N ALA A 125 4.32 38.41 13.86
CA ALA A 125 3.39 39.18 14.69
C ALA A 125 2.04 39.49 13.98
N GLY A 126 1.57 38.56 13.14
CA GLY A 126 0.33 38.70 12.38
C GLY A 126 0.46 39.36 10.99
N THR A 127 1.64 39.87 10.63
CA THR A 127 1.91 40.46 9.30
C THR A 127 2.54 39.42 8.38
N SER A 128 2.01 39.25 7.16
CA SER A 128 2.58 38.36 6.14
C SER A 128 3.76 39.04 5.42
N PHE A 129 4.85 38.30 5.25
CA PHE A 129 6.08 38.73 4.57
C PHE A 129 6.34 37.94 3.28
N GLY A 130 5.42 37.04 2.91
CA GLY A 130 5.57 36.23 1.71
C GLY A 130 5.11 34.80 1.91
N ARG A 131 5.36 33.99 0.89
CA ARG A 131 4.99 32.58 0.83
C ARG A 131 6.15 31.71 0.38
N ILE A 132 6.17 30.48 0.86
CA ILE A 132 7.14 29.47 0.47
C ILE A 132 6.35 28.30 -0.11
N GLN A 133 6.68 27.95 -1.35
CA GLN A 133 6.13 26.78 -2.05
C GLN A 133 7.24 25.76 -2.18
N PHE A 134 6.99 24.51 -1.81
CA PHE A 134 7.94 23.42 -1.96
C PHE A 134 7.22 22.11 -2.24
N GLY A 135 7.89 21.19 -2.95
CA GLY A 135 7.36 19.88 -3.27
C GLY A 135 8.27 18.76 -2.80
N ILE A 136 7.71 17.76 -2.10
CA ILE A 136 8.42 16.55 -1.66
C ILE A 136 8.23 15.46 -2.71
N ASP A 137 9.30 14.74 -3.07
CA ASP A 137 9.18 13.58 -3.97
C ASP A 137 8.50 12.41 -3.24
N VAL A 138 7.31 12.03 -3.71
CA VAL A 138 6.56 10.88 -3.17
C VAL A 138 6.53 9.70 -4.13
N ALA A 139 7.12 9.81 -5.32
CA ALA A 139 7.19 8.73 -6.30
C ALA A 139 7.84 7.45 -5.74
N PRO A 140 8.91 7.50 -4.92
CA PRO A 140 9.48 6.29 -4.32
C PRO A 140 8.47 5.54 -3.43
N PHE A 141 7.64 6.28 -2.67
CA PHE A 141 6.62 5.68 -1.81
C PHE A 141 5.48 5.05 -2.62
N GLN A 142 5.03 5.72 -3.68
CA GLN A 142 4.02 5.19 -4.59
C GLN A 142 4.53 3.91 -5.27
N GLN A 143 5.79 3.88 -5.69
CA GLN A 143 6.40 2.70 -6.30
C GLN A 143 6.49 1.53 -5.31
N ILE A 144 6.88 1.78 -4.06
CA ILE A 144 6.91 0.76 -3.01
C ILE A 144 5.50 0.19 -2.78
N LEU A 145 4.47 1.04 -2.69
CA LEU A 145 3.09 0.58 -2.49
C LEU A 145 2.61 -0.27 -3.68
N ALA A 146 2.91 0.13 -4.91
CA ALA A 146 2.58 -0.62 -6.11
C ALA A 146 3.30 -1.99 -6.16
N ASN A 147 4.59 -2.01 -5.83
CA ASN A 147 5.38 -3.24 -5.77
C ASN A 147 4.85 -4.20 -4.70
N THR A 148 4.55 -3.68 -3.50
CA THR A 148 3.97 -4.48 -2.40
C THR A 148 2.63 -5.06 -2.80
N ARG A 149 1.76 -4.29 -3.47
CA ARG A 149 0.48 -4.80 -3.99
C ARG A 149 0.68 -5.97 -4.95
N GLN A 150 1.59 -5.84 -5.92
CA GLN A 150 1.88 -6.90 -6.89
C GLN A 150 2.44 -8.15 -6.20
N TRP A 151 3.31 -7.96 -5.22
CA TRP A 151 3.88 -9.03 -4.42
C TRP A 151 2.80 -9.77 -3.60
N THR A 152 1.92 -9.04 -2.91
CA THR A 152 0.78 -9.60 -2.18
C THR A 152 -0.10 -10.44 -3.08
N ILE A 153 -0.45 -9.93 -4.26
CA ILE A 153 -1.26 -10.69 -5.25
C ILE A 153 -0.53 -11.97 -5.68
N SER A 154 0.78 -11.90 -5.92
CA SER A 154 1.57 -13.05 -6.36
C SER A 154 1.63 -14.15 -5.30
N ILE A 155 1.82 -13.76 -4.02
CA ILE A 155 1.77 -14.70 -2.89
C ILE A 155 0.37 -15.30 -2.75
N SER A 156 -0.69 -14.49 -2.80
CA SER A 156 -2.06 -14.98 -2.69
C SER A 156 -2.41 -15.98 -3.81
N LEU A 157 -1.94 -15.75 -5.04
CA LEU A 157 -2.13 -16.70 -6.15
C LEU A 157 -1.37 -18.00 -5.91
N LEU A 158 -0.13 -17.93 -5.44
CA LEU A 158 0.66 -19.11 -5.09
C LEU A 158 -0.02 -19.92 -3.98
N GLU A 159 -0.48 -19.25 -2.93
CA GLU A 159 -1.20 -19.87 -1.82
C GLU A 159 -2.50 -20.53 -2.29
N MET A 160 -3.31 -19.85 -3.10
CA MET A 160 -4.51 -20.41 -3.70
C MET A 160 -4.21 -21.65 -4.54
N ALA A 161 -3.09 -21.66 -5.27
CA ALA A 161 -2.65 -22.84 -6.02
C ALA A 161 -2.25 -24.01 -5.11
N LEU A 162 -1.54 -23.73 -4.00
CA LEU A 162 -1.21 -24.74 -2.99
C LEU A 162 -2.47 -25.29 -2.33
N VAL A 163 -3.41 -24.43 -1.92
CA VAL A 163 -4.69 -24.82 -1.32
C VAL A 163 -5.48 -25.70 -2.28
N ALA A 164 -5.56 -25.33 -3.56
CA ALA A 164 -6.21 -26.16 -4.56
C ALA A 164 -5.53 -27.53 -4.72
N PHE A 165 -4.19 -27.55 -4.78
CA PHE A 165 -3.39 -28.77 -4.91
C PHE A 165 -3.61 -29.72 -3.72
N PHE A 166 -3.46 -29.23 -2.49
CA PHE A 166 -3.66 -30.04 -1.28
C PHE A 166 -5.12 -30.45 -1.09
N SER A 167 -6.08 -29.58 -1.40
CA SER A 167 -7.51 -29.91 -1.30
C SER A 167 -7.91 -30.98 -2.32
N LEU A 168 -7.31 -30.99 -3.52
CA LEU A 168 -7.48 -32.06 -4.48
C LEU A 168 -6.87 -33.37 -3.97
N PHE A 169 -5.62 -33.34 -3.50
CA PHE A 169 -4.94 -34.52 -2.97
C PHE A 169 -5.72 -35.13 -1.82
N LEU A 170 -5.99 -34.37 -0.76
CA LEU A 170 -6.70 -34.83 0.43
C LEU A 170 -8.16 -35.20 0.12
N GLY A 171 -8.81 -34.39 -0.72
CA GLY A 171 -10.17 -34.65 -1.17
C GLY A 171 -10.29 -35.96 -1.95
N THR A 172 -9.31 -36.31 -2.80
CA THR A 172 -9.29 -37.62 -3.47
C THR A 172 -9.01 -38.76 -2.51
N TYR A 173 -8.08 -38.58 -1.58
CA TYR A 173 -7.70 -39.57 -0.59
C TYR A 173 -8.89 -39.97 0.31
N LEU A 174 -9.51 -38.97 0.98
CA LEU A 174 -10.63 -39.17 1.90
C LEU A 174 -11.89 -39.70 1.21
N THR A 175 -12.23 -39.15 0.03
CA THR A 175 -13.46 -39.58 -0.66
C THR A 175 -13.36 -40.99 -1.25
N ARG A 176 -12.16 -41.52 -1.49
CA ARG A 176 -11.97 -42.89 -1.99
C ARG A 176 -12.50 -43.93 -1.00
N GLN A 177 -12.10 -43.83 0.27
CA GLN A 177 -12.53 -44.76 1.32
C GLN A 177 -14.01 -44.57 1.67
N LEU A 178 -14.50 -43.32 1.74
CA LEU A 178 -15.92 -43.04 1.96
C LEU A 178 -16.81 -43.63 0.85
N THR A 179 -16.36 -43.59 -0.41
CA THR A 179 -17.09 -44.20 -1.52
C THR A 179 -17.11 -45.72 -1.41
N ALA A 180 -15.98 -46.34 -1.04
CA ALA A 180 -15.91 -47.78 -0.80
C ALA A 180 -16.85 -48.22 0.35
N LEU A 181 -16.90 -47.47 1.44
CA LEU A 181 -17.80 -47.74 2.56
C LEU A 181 -19.28 -47.60 2.15
N ARG A 182 -19.60 -46.54 1.38
CA ARG A 182 -20.94 -46.30 0.84
C ARG A 182 -21.39 -47.47 -0.05
N ASP A 183 -20.53 -47.90 -0.97
CA ASP A 183 -20.86 -48.94 -1.93
C ASP A 183 -21.00 -50.31 -1.25
N ALA A 184 -20.18 -50.62 -0.23
CA ALA A 184 -20.36 -51.82 0.59
C ALA A 184 -21.66 -51.80 1.42
N SER A 185 -22.03 -50.65 1.99
CA SER A 185 -23.31 -50.50 2.71
C SER A 185 -24.50 -50.71 1.77
N LEU A 186 -24.45 -50.18 0.55
CA LEU A 186 -25.46 -50.40 -0.48
C LEU A 186 -25.54 -51.87 -0.92
N ALA A 187 -24.40 -52.55 -1.09
CA ALA A 187 -24.34 -53.98 -1.44
C ALA A 187 -24.96 -54.88 -0.35
N ILE A 188 -24.67 -54.59 0.92
CA ILE A 188 -25.27 -55.29 2.07
C ILE A 188 -26.79 -55.04 2.12
N SER A 189 -27.24 -53.80 1.93
CA SER A 189 -28.66 -53.45 1.85
C SER A 189 -29.37 -54.14 0.68
N GLY A 190 -28.67 -54.41 -0.43
CA GLY A 190 -29.17 -55.15 -1.58
C GLY A 190 -29.19 -56.66 -1.42
N GLY A 191 -28.84 -57.19 -0.25
CA GLY A 191 -28.92 -58.63 0.08
C GLY A 191 -27.59 -59.38 0.00
N GLN A 192 -26.49 -58.74 -0.39
CA GLN A 192 -25.15 -59.35 -0.45
C GLN A 192 -24.45 -59.29 0.92
N ARG A 193 -24.90 -60.12 1.86
CA ARG A 193 -24.42 -60.15 3.26
C ARG A 193 -22.99 -60.66 3.47
N GLY A 194 -22.33 -61.16 2.41
CA GLY A 194 -20.95 -61.68 2.46
C GLY A 194 -19.88 -60.71 1.97
N HIS A 195 -20.23 -59.47 1.60
CA HIS A 195 -19.27 -58.51 1.03
C HIS A 195 -18.29 -58.02 2.10
N ARG A 196 -17.02 -58.47 2.01
CA ARG A 196 -15.94 -58.07 2.91
C ARG A 196 -15.21 -56.87 2.32
N LEU A 197 -15.21 -55.75 3.04
CA LEU A 197 -14.38 -54.60 2.70
C LEU A 197 -12.91 -54.98 2.86
N THR A 198 -12.12 -54.77 1.82
CA THR A 198 -10.67 -54.91 1.93
C THR A 198 -10.13 -53.64 2.57
N VAL A 199 -9.73 -53.73 3.84
CA VAL A 199 -9.05 -52.64 4.54
C VAL A 199 -7.67 -52.47 3.91
N SER A 200 -7.40 -51.26 3.42
CA SER A 200 -6.12 -50.92 2.81
C SER A 200 -5.69 -49.54 3.31
N GLY A 201 -4.81 -49.51 4.30
CA GLY A 201 -4.26 -48.29 4.87
C GLY A 201 -3.70 -48.52 6.27
N ASN A 202 -3.08 -47.48 6.83
CA ASN A 202 -2.60 -47.43 8.21
C ASN A 202 -3.06 -46.09 8.86
N ASP A 203 -4.20 -45.56 8.39
CA ASP A 203 -4.79 -44.27 8.78
C ASP A 203 -6.04 -44.49 9.67
N GLU A 204 -6.65 -43.39 10.14
CA GLU A 204 -7.84 -43.43 11.00
C GLU A 204 -9.10 -44.02 10.33
N LEU A 205 -9.04 -44.30 9.02
CA LEU A 205 -10.15 -44.82 8.22
C LEU A 205 -9.92 -46.29 7.78
N ALA A 206 -8.80 -46.89 8.18
CA ALA A 206 -8.45 -48.29 7.98
C ALA A 206 -8.86 -49.16 9.18
#